data_AF-A0A2X4SZK7-F1
#
_entry.id   AF-A0A2X4SZK7-F1
#
_cell.length_a   1.000
_cell.length_b   1.000
_cell.length_c   1.000
_cell.angle_alpha   90.00
_cell.angle_beta   90.00
_cell.angle_gamma   90.00
#
_symmetry.space_group_name_H-M   'P 1'
#
loop_
_entity.id
_entity.type
_entity.pdbx_description
1 polymer ?
#
loop_
_entity_poly.entity_id
_entity_poly.type
_entity_poly.pdbx_seq_one_letter_code
_entity_poly.pdbx_strand_id
1 'polypeptide(L)'
;MAGSGVLNHYLKQHFGPDRLRQWVKQGEDQHALEGMLFSELALMVVDKKLFARHYVSIFNDASALTLFVEPRTTLRMFLDDCRLARNEVIARQPLTSARLMLLNVQYQQIVRPIQRAYAEKRTRVNPASFLLADERELRHFWQIARLKDRQAGGDKHEISESIEPPRKRPPRTPEERDQLISGVLWGGVCVMTLAILAGAFWLFSTLPPGSGAAQSPAIAQDEPPREAPSARETITHMGITWDTYNMRAAIDRNDTRVTALFLQGGMNWQLAWTEQAFAARHTEVLQLLLRYSALMDEVKPCRRFITTLSHAMSSGAPLTAMHKTYLQTFCTVPAVVTRQEYDTEQARLRAQARPSADNNKWLKIQSAHL
;
A
#
# COMPACT_ATOMS: atom_id res chain seq x y z
N MET A 1 12.35 23.38 28.02
CA MET A 1 11.01 23.02 28.53
C MET A 1 9.83 23.64 27.75
N ALA A 2 9.98 24.73 26.98
CA ALA A 2 8.86 25.33 26.23
C ALA A 2 8.42 24.60 24.93
N GLY A 3 9.19 23.62 24.44
CA GLY A 3 8.91 22.94 23.16
C GLY A 3 7.98 21.73 23.25
N SER A 4 7.96 21.01 24.38
CA SER A 4 7.14 19.79 24.52
C SER A 4 5.64 20.07 24.56
N GLY A 5 5.23 21.22 25.13
CA GLY A 5 3.83 21.62 25.20
C GLY A 5 3.22 21.89 23.82
N VAL A 6 3.93 22.60 22.96
CA VAL A 6 3.47 22.92 21.58
C VAL A 6 3.40 21.64 20.74
N LEU A 7 4.42 20.78 20.85
CA LEU A 7 4.44 19.50 20.14
C LEU A 7 3.31 18.58 20.62
N ASN A 8 3.12 18.42 21.92
CA ASN A 8 2.06 17.57 22.46
C ASN A 8 0.67 18.11 22.08
N HIS A 9 0.49 19.43 22.04
CA HIS A 9 -0.75 20.03 21.54
C HIS A 9 -0.99 19.67 20.07
N TYR A 10 0.04 19.82 19.23
CA TYR A 10 0.01 19.43 17.83
C TYR A 10 -0.35 17.95 17.64
N LEU A 11 0.36 17.05 18.33
CA LEU A 11 0.13 15.61 18.26
C LEU A 11 -1.29 15.25 18.72
N LYS A 12 -1.79 15.86 19.80
CA LYS A 12 -3.16 15.66 20.28
C LYS A 12 -4.21 16.09 19.25
N GLN A 13 -3.98 17.21 18.57
CA GLN A 13 -4.91 17.75 17.57
C GLN A 13 -4.97 16.87 16.32
N HIS A 14 -3.82 16.36 15.87
CA HIS A 14 -3.72 15.64 14.60
C HIS A 14 -3.94 14.13 14.74
N PHE A 15 -3.44 13.50 15.81
CA PHE A 15 -3.50 12.05 16.01
C PHE A 15 -4.46 11.61 17.12
N GLY A 16 -4.99 12.58 17.87
CA GLY A 16 -5.93 12.35 18.97
C GLY A 16 -5.26 12.15 20.33
N PRO A 17 -6.03 12.33 21.43
CA PRO A 17 -5.52 12.23 22.79
C PRO A 17 -5.11 10.81 23.20
N ASP A 18 -5.70 9.79 22.60
CA ASP A 18 -5.43 8.39 22.96
C ASP A 18 -4.05 7.94 22.47
N ARG A 19 -3.74 8.22 21.20
CA ARG A 19 -2.40 7.96 20.64
C ARG A 19 -1.32 8.73 21.38
N LEU A 20 -1.55 10.02 21.66
CA LEU A 20 -0.58 10.81 22.42
C LEU A 20 -0.30 10.21 23.80
N ARG A 21 -1.33 9.78 24.54
CA ARG A 21 -1.15 9.14 25.85
C ARG A 21 -0.35 7.84 25.73
N GLN A 22 -0.60 7.05 24.69
CA GLN A 22 0.15 5.84 24.42
C GLN A 22 1.62 6.14 24.13
N TRP A 23 1.91 7.10 23.26
CA TRP A 23 3.29 7.48 22.91
C TRP A 23 4.06 8.05 24.09
N VAL A 24 3.43 8.91 24.90
CA VAL A 24 4.07 9.43 26.13
C VAL A 24 4.36 8.31 27.13
N LYS A 25 3.50 7.29 27.21
CA LYS A 25 3.73 6.11 28.05
C LYS A 25 4.87 5.22 27.54
N GLN A 26 5.09 5.20 26.23
CA GLN A 26 6.11 4.36 25.57
C GLN A 26 7.46 5.06 25.37
N GLY A 27 7.49 6.40 25.35
CA GLY A 27 8.71 7.20 25.20
C GLY A 27 9.49 7.33 26.52
N GLU A 28 10.80 7.56 26.41
CA GLU A 28 11.63 7.88 27.59
C GLU A 28 11.36 9.34 27.98
N ASP A 29 11.48 9.65 29.28
CA ASP A 29 11.27 11.00 29.83
C ASP A 29 9.98 11.72 29.39
N GLN A 30 8.92 10.95 29.11
CA GLN A 30 7.62 11.45 28.62
C GLN A 30 7.70 12.16 27.26
N HIS A 31 8.72 11.87 26.45
CA HIS A 31 8.86 12.39 25.10
C HIS A 31 8.05 11.56 24.10
N ALA A 32 6.93 12.13 23.64
CA ALA A 32 6.00 11.45 22.74
C ALA A 32 6.66 10.89 21.47
N LEU A 33 7.58 11.61 20.84
CA LEU A 33 8.22 11.16 19.58
C LEU A 33 8.99 9.85 19.74
N GLU A 34 9.54 9.59 20.92
CA GLU A 34 10.33 8.38 21.18
C GLU A 34 9.48 7.12 21.37
N GLY A 35 8.19 7.32 21.67
CA GLY A 35 7.18 6.26 21.74
C GLY A 35 6.46 6.03 20.41
N MET A 36 6.71 6.84 19.38
CA MET A 36 6.08 6.67 18.06
C MET A 36 6.75 5.54 17.28
N LEU A 37 5.95 4.83 16.47
CA LEU A 37 6.47 3.88 15.49
C LEU A 37 7.20 4.63 14.35
N PHE A 38 8.03 3.91 13.60
CA PHE A 38 8.73 4.50 12.46
C PHE A 38 7.73 5.00 11.41
N SER A 39 6.68 4.24 11.11
CA SER A 39 5.61 4.63 10.19
C SER A 39 4.89 5.91 10.64
N GLU A 40 4.67 6.09 11.94
CA GLU A 40 4.02 7.27 12.50
C GLU A 40 4.94 8.51 12.42
N LEU A 41 6.24 8.34 12.69
CA LEU A 41 7.23 9.40 12.50
C LEU A 41 7.35 9.79 11.02
N ALA A 42 7.42 8.79 10.13
CA ALA A 42 7.49 8.99 8.69
C ALA A 42 6.25 9.71 8.16
N LEU A 43 5.05 9.35 8.66
CA LEU A 43 3.79 9.99 8.31
C LEU A 43 3.81 11.49 8.62
N MET A 44 4.45 11.94 9.70
CA MET A 44 4.59 13.38 9.97
C MET A 44 5.44 14.12 8.92
N VAL A 45 6.33 13.41 8.22
CA VAL A 45 7.14 13.98 7.14
C VAL A 45 6.37 13.99 5.83
N VAL A 46 5.65 12.91 5.51
CA VAL A 46 5.01 12.71 4.19
C VAL A 46 3.52 13.03 4.16
N ASP A 47 2.92 13.44 5.28
CA ASP A 47 1.56 13.98 5.31
C ASP A 47 1.44 15.13 4.31
N LYS A 48 0.41 15.08 3.48
CA LYS A 48 0.22 16.04 2.38
C LYS A 48 0.28 17.51 2.83
N LYS A 49 -0.32 17.85 3.97
CA LYS A 49 -0.39 19.24 4.45
C LYS A 49 0.93 19.67 5.09
N LEU A 50 1.53 18.80 5.90
CA LEU A 50 2.82 19.10 6.55
C LEU A 50 3.95 19.16 5.55
N PHE A 51 3.98 18.24 4.60
CA PHE A 51 4.95 18.23 3.52
C PHE A 51 4.92 19.54 2.75
N ALA A 52 3.74 19.94 2.27
CA ALA A 52 3.56 21.20 1.56
C ALA A 52 4.03 22.41 2.36
N ARG A 53 3.77 22.42 3.67
CA ARG A 53 4.06 23.57 4.53
C ARG A 53 5.51 23.65 5.00
N HIS A 54 6.15 22.51 5.28
CA HIS A 54 7.41 22.47 6.02
C HIS A 54 8.55 21.77 5.26
N TYR A 55 8.25 20.84 4.36
CA TYR A 55 9.26 19.97 3.75
C TYR A 55 9.46 20.17 2.25
N VAL A 56 8.51 20.80 1.54
CA VAL A 56 8.65 21.13 0.10
C VAL A 56 9.92 21.93 -0.17
N SER A 57 10.26 22.93 0.65
CA SER A 57 11.48 23.72 0.44
C SER A 57 12.77 22.90 0.55
N ILE A 58 12.74 21.75 1.23
CA ILE A 58 13.88 20.83 1.35
C ILE A 58 13.94 19.90 0.13
N PHE A 59 12.79 19.37 -0.30
CA PHE A 59 12.72 18.27 -1.26
C PHE A 59 12.30 18.65 -2.68
N ASN A 60 12.02 19.92 -2.99
CA ASN A 60 11.62 20.38 -4.33
C ASN A 60 12.79 20.51 -5.33
N ASP A 61 13.90 19.80 -5.12
CA ASP A 61 15.01 19.73 -6.07
C ASP A 61 14.66 18.76 -7.20
N ALA A 62 14.68 19.24 -8.45
CA ALA A 62 14.37 18.45 -9.64
C ALA A 62 15.27 17.21 -9.84
N SER A 63 16.43 17.16 -9.16
CA SER A 63 17.38 16.05 -9.26
C SER A 63 17.15 14.92 -8.24
N ALA A 64 16.23 15.08 -7.29
CA ALA A 64 15.97 14.09 -6.23
C ALA A 64 14.50 13.65 -6.21
N LEU A 65 14.25 12.43 -5.72
CA LEU A 65 12.90 11.88 -5.50
C LEU A 65 12.03 11.82 -6.78
N THR A 66 12.63 11.45 -7.91
CA THR A 66 12.02 11.50 -9.25
C THR A 66 11.26 10.24 -9.68
N LEU A 67 11.10 9.25 -8.80
CA LEU A 67 10.40 7.99 -9.14
C LEU A 67 8.93 8.23 -9.52
N PHE A 68 8.27 9.13 -8.81
CA PHE A 68 6.91 9.60 -9.11
C PHE A 68 6.92 11.09 -9.45
N VAL A 69 5.83 11.55 -10.07
CA VAL A 69 5.63 12.98 -10.42
C VAL A 69 5.67 13.87 -9.17
N GLU A 70 5.11 13.39 -8.06
CA GLU A 70 5.14 14.10 -6.78
C GLU A 70 6.32 13.61 -5.92
N PRO A 71 7.30 14.47 -5.57
CA PRO A 71 8.44 14.10 -4.73
C PRO A 71 8.05 13.50 -3.38
N ARG A 72 6.93 13.97 -2.83
CA ARG A 72 6.33 13.45 -1.59
C ARG A 72 5.97 11.97 -1.70
N THR A 73 5.38 11.55 -2.82
CA THR A 73 4.98 10.16 -3.05
C THR A 73 6.22 9.26 -3.18
N THR A 74 7.25 9.73 -3.89
CA THR A 74 8.55 9.04 -3.92
C THR A 74 9.14 8.90 -2.52
N LEU A 75 9.14 9.98 -1.72
CA LEU A 75 9.65 9.94 -0.36
C LEU A 75 8.87 8.97 0.53
N ARG A 76 7.54 8.93 0.42
CA ARG A 76 6.70 7.99 1.16
C ARG A 76 7.05 6.54 0.84
N MET A 77 7.19 6.21 -0.45
CA MET A 77 7.55 4.86 -0.88
C MET A 77 8.95 4.47 -0.39
N PHE A 78 9.94 5.36 -0.48
CA PHE A 78 11.28 5.08 0.03
C PHE A 78 11.32 4.91 1.54
N LEU A 79 10.54 5.69 2.29
CA LEU A 79 10.42 5.51 3.74
C LEU A 79 9.72 4.18 4.07
N ASP A 80 8.76 3.72 3.27
CA ASP A 80 8.13 2.42 3.50
C ASP A 80 9.10 1.26 3.23
N ASP A 81 9.94 1.36 2.19
CA ASP A 81 11.03 0.40 1.96
C ASP A 81 12.03 0.38 3.13
N CYS A 82 12.39 1.56 3.67
CA CYS A 82 13.18 1.68 4.89
C CYS A 82 12.50 1.02 6.10
N ARG A 83 11.17 1.16 6.25
CA ARG A 83 10.40 0.51 7.32
C ARG A 83 10.47 -1.01 7.20
N LEU A 84 10.27 -1.55 6.01
CA LEU A 84 10.37 -3.00 5.75
C LEU A 84 11.76 -3.53 6.07
N ALA A 85 12.82 -2.87 5.58
CA ALA A 85 14.19 -3.26 5.88
C ALA A 85 14.51 -3.16 7.38
N ARG A 86 14.08 -2.09 8.05
CA ARG A 86 14.22 -1.92 9.51
C ARG A 86 13.56 -3.08 10.26
N ASN A 87 12.36 -3.47 9.86
CA ASN A 87 11.62 -4.55 10.51
C ASN A 87 12.34 -5.90 10.36
N GLU A 88 12.97 -6.16 9.21
CA GLU A 88 13.82 -7.35 9.01
C GLU A 88 15.03 -7.36 9.95
N VAL A 89 15.73 -6.23 10.07
CA VAL A 89 16.88 -6.08 10.98
C VAL A 89 16.46 -6.25 12.45
N ILE A 90 15.29 -5.74 12.83
CA ILE A 90 14.71 -5.95 14.15
C ILE A 90 14.41 -7.43 14.39
N ALA A 91 13.82 -8.10 13.40
CA ALA A 91 13.55 -9.54 13.41
C ALA A 91 14.81 -10.43 13.30
N ARG A 92 16.01 -9.83 13.28
CA ARG A 92 17.31 -10.51 13.10
C ARG A 92 17.44 -11.24 11.76
N GLN A 93 16.67 -10.83 10.77
CA GLN A 93 16.78 -11.33 9.41
C GLN A 93 17.85 -10.53 8.64
N PRO A 94 18.73 -11.20 7.88
CA PRO A 94 19.70 -10.50 7.05
C PRO A 94 19.00 -9.82 5.86
N LEU A 95 19.45 -8.61 5.52
CA LEU A 95 19.01 -7.94 4.30
C LEU A 95 19.74 -8.56 3.09
N THR A 96 19.00 -8.80 2.01
CA THR A 96 19.61 -9.28 0.75
C THR A 96 20.49 -8.20 0.11
N SER A 97 21.46 -8.60 -0.70
CA SER A 97 22.35 -7.66 -1.40
C SER A 97 21.58 -6.67 -2.29
N ALA A 98 20.51 -7.12 -2.95
CA ALA A 98 19.64 -6.27 -3.76
C ALA A 98 18.92 -5.21 -2.89
N ARG A 99 18.43 -5.58 -1.70
CA ARG A 99 17.80 -4.64 -0.77
C ARG A 99 18.80 -3.63 -0.21
N LEU A 100 20.01 -4.06 0.14
CA LEU A 100 21.07 -3.16 0.57
C LEU A 100 21.44 -2.14 -0.52
N MET A 101 21.53 -2.59 -1.77
CA MET A 101 21.79 -1.70 -2.90
C MET A 101 20.65 -0.69 -3.11
N LEU A 102 19.39 -1.15 -3.03
CA LEU A 102 18.22 -0.27 -3.12
C LEU A 102 18.21 0.77 -2.00
N LEU A 103 18.40 0.34 -0.75
CA LEU A 103 18.48 1.25 0.40
C LEU A 103 19.59 2.28 0.25
N ASN A 104 20.75 1.90 -0.31
CA ASN A 104 21.83 2.85 -0.56
C ASN A 104 21.43 3.91 -1.61
N VAL A 105 20.76 3.52 -2.69
CA VAL A 105 20.25 4.46 -3.70
C VAL A 105 19.20 5.39 -3.09
N GLN A 106 18.24 4.84 -2.34
CA GLN A 106 17.19 5.60 -1.66
C GLN A 106 17.76 6.56 -0.62
N TYR A 107 18.73 6.10 0.19
CA TYR A 107 19.45 6.92 1.15
C TYR A 107 20.05 8.14 0.47
N GLN A 108 20.75 7.98 -0.65
CA GLN A 108 21.33 9.11 -1.39
C GLN A 108 20.26 10.10 -1.89
N GLN A 109 19.13 9.58 -2.37
CA GLN A 109 18.01 10.39 -2.85
C GLN A 109 17.32 11.18 -1.73
N ILE A 110 17.22 10.62 -0.52
CA ILE A 110 16.62 11.28 0.65
C ILE A 110 17.60 12.27 1.28
N VAL A 111 18.87 11.88 1.43
CA VAL A 111 19.85 12.63 2.23
C VAL A 111 20.44 13.82 1.49
N ARG A 112 20.66 13.73 0.17
CA ARG A 112 21.26 14.83 -0.59
C ARG A 112 20.48 16.15 -0.48
N PRO A 113 19.14 16.18 -0.62
CA PRO A 113 18.36 17.40 -0.42
C PRO A 113 18.47 17.96 1.00
N ILE A 114 18.49 17.08 2.01
CA ILE A 114 18.63 17.47 3.42
C ILE A 114 20.03 18.06 3.69
N GLN A 115 21.08 17.41 3.18
CA GLN A 115 22.46 17.86 3.30
C GLN A 115 22.66 19.23 2.66
N ARG A 116 22.06 19.46 1.49
CA ARG A 116 22.07 20.77 0.82
C ARG A 116 21.32 21.81 1.65
N ALA A 117 20.13 21.48 2.13
CA ALA A 117 19.36 22.37 2.99
C ALA A 117 20.11 22.74 4.29
N TYR A 118 20.90 21.82 4.83
CA TYR A 118 21.76 22.08 5.99
C TYR A 118 22.91 23.03 5.64
N ALA A 119 23.62 22.78 4.52
CA ALA A 119 24.69 23.65 4.04
C ALA A 119 24.20 25.08 3.78
N GLU A 120 22.97 25.23 3.29
CA GLU A 120 22.29 26.51 3.05
C GLU A 120 21.59 27.08 4.31
N LYS A 121 21.76 26.45 5.47
CA LYS A 121 21.16 26.85 6.77
C LYS A 121 19.62 26.90 6.78
N ARG A 122 18.97 26.24 5.82
CA ARG A 122 17.50 26.09 5.75
C ARG A 122 16.98 25.03 6.73
N THR A 123 17.82 24.08 7.13
CA THR A 123 17.55 23.15 8.23
C THR A 123 18.71 23.11 9.20
N ARG A 124 18.42 22.75 10.46
CA ARG A 124 19.43 22.52 11.51
C ARG A 124 19.94 21.08 11.53
N VAL A 125 19.28 20.17 10.79
CA VAL A 125 19.60 18.75 10.78
C VAL A 125 20.78 18.48 9.84
N ASN A 126 21.91 18.05 10.40
CA ASN A 126 23.04 17.55 9.62
C ASN A 126 22.89 16.04 9.41
N PRO A 127 22.58 15.54 8.20
CA PRO A 127 22.41 14.10 8.01
C PRO A 127 23.73 13.34 8.11
N ALA A 128 24.88 13.98 7.80
CA ALA A 128 26.19 13.33 7.89
C ALA A 128 26.60 12.98 9.33
N SER A 129 26.09 13.69 10.35
CA SER A 129 26.43 13.37 11.75
C SER A 129 25.88 12.02 12.20
N PHE A 130 24.83 11.50 11.55
CA PHE A 130 24.26 10.18 11.87
C PHE A 130 25.10 9.01 11.33
N LEU A 131 26.06 9.28 10.42
CA LEU A 131 26.98 8.26 9.91
C LEU A 131 28.23 8.08 10.78
N LEU A 132 28.43 8.94 11.79
CA LEU A 132 29.61 8.91 12.66
C LEU A 132 29.44 7.97 13.87
N ALA A 133 28.32 7.27 13.98
CA ALA A 133 28.03 6.40 15.11
C ALA A 133 28.99 5.21 15.18
N ASP A 134 29.47 4.91 16.39
CA ASP A 134 30.34 3.75 16.59
C ASP A 134 29.54 2.43 16.60
N GLU A 135 30.24 1.30 16.52
CA GLU A 135 29.60 -0.02 16.47
C GLU A 135 28.86 -0.37 17.77
N ARG A 136 29.27 0.20 18.92
CA ARG A 136 28.61 -0.02 20.22
C ARG A 136 27.30 0.75 20.29
N GLU A 137 27.30 2.03 19.91
CA GLU A 137 26.13 2.89 19.79
C GLU A 137 25.11 2.28 18.83
N LEU A 138 25.55 1.79 17.67
CA LEU A 138 24.68 1.13 16.70
C LEU A 138 24.05 -0.15 17.26
N ARG A 139 24.84 -0.99 17.95
CA ARG A 139 24.30 -2.19 18.62
C ARG A 139 23.29 -1.83 19.70
N HIS A 140 23.58 -0.83 20.51
CA HIS A 140 22.68 -0.33 21.55
C HIS A 140 21.37 0.20 20.97
N PHE A 141 21.45 1.00 19.90
CA PHE A 141 20.29 1.49 19.16
C PHE A 141 19.38 0.35 18.70
N TRP A 142 19.93 -0.69 18.06
CA TRP A 142 19.14 -1.84 17.60
C TRP A 142 18.58 -2.69 18.74
N GLN A 143 19.25 -2.75 19.90
CA GLN A 143 18.71 -3.42 21.09
C GLN A 143 17.48 -2.68 21.63
N ILE A 144 17.54 -1.36 21.75
CA ILE A 144 16.39 -0.54 22.16
C ILE A 144 15.27 -0.66 21.13
N ALA A 145 15.58 -0.56 19.84
CA ALA A 145 14.58 -0.66 18.78
C ALA A 145 13.80 -1.99 18.85
N ARG A 146 14.49 -3.11 19.13
CA ARG A 146 13.87 -4.43 19.32
C ARG A 146 12.99 -4.51 20.57
N LEU A 147 13.41 -3.87 21.67
CA LEU A 147 12.61 -3.81 22.89
C LEU A 147 11.30 -3.04 22.63
N LYS A 148 11.41 -1.85 22.01
CA LYS A 148 10.26 -1.01 21.68
C LYS A 148 9.32 -1.71 20.69
N ASP A 149 9.86 -2.40 19.69
CA ASP A 149 9.07 -3.17 18.72
C ASP A 149 8.20 -4.24 19.40
N ARG A 150 8.78 -5.01 20.33
CA ARG A 150 8.04 -6.01 21.13
C ARG A 150 6.95 -5.41 21.99
N GLN A 151 7.20 -4.24 22.60
CA GLN A 151 6.24 -3.55 23.45
C GLN A 151 5.08 -2.94 22.65
N ALA A 152 5.34 -2.47 21.43
CA ALA A 152 4.35 -1.84 20.57
C ALA A 152 3.59 -2.83 19.67
N GLY A 153 4.00 -4.10 19.60
CA GLY A 153 3.39 -5.12 18.74
C GLY A 153 3.87 -5.10 17.29
N GLY A 154 4.94 -4.35 17.01
CA GLY A 154 5.58 -4.23 15.71
C GLY A 154 5.00 -3.12 14.82
N ASP A 155 5.85 -2.60 13.92
CA ASP A 155 5.46 -1.59 12.93
C ASP A 155 4.97 -2.20 11.61
N LYS A 156 3.77 -2.79 11.65
CA LYS A 156 3.24 -3.63 10.56
C LYS A 156 2.53 -2.85 9.46
N HIS A 157 2.00 -1.67 9.78
CA HIS A 157 1.18 -0.90 8.86
C HIS A 157 2.06 -0.08 7.91
N GLU A 158 1.63 -0.01 6.65
CA GLU A 158 2.25 0.89 5.67
C GLU A 158 2.08 2.35 6.09
N ILE A 159 2.97 3.20 5.58
CA ILE A 159 2.86 4.65 5.80
C ILE A 159 1.67 5.19 4.99
N SER A 160 0.64 5.64 5.72
CA SER A 160 -0.56 6.27 5.15
C SER A 160 -0.25 7.55 4.34
N GLU A 161 -1.20 7.95 3.48
CA GLU A 161 -1.09 9.16 2.67
C GLU A 161 -1.31 10.47 3.46
N SER A 162 -2.07 10.40 4.55
CA SER A 162 -2.40 11.55 5.39
C SER A 162 -2.69 11.15 6.82
N ILE A 163 -2.53 12.10 7.73
CA ILE A 163 -2.98 11.94 9.11
C ILE A 163 -4.51 12.07 9.12
N GLU A 164 -5.20 10.97 9.39
CA GLU A 164 -6.64 10.99 9.58
C GLU A 164 -6.98 11.72 10.89
N PRO A 165 -7.73 12.84 10.84
CA PRO A 165 -8.14 13.50 12.07
C PRO A 165 -9.05 12.56 12.87
N PRO A 166 -8.93 12.55 14.20
CA PRO A 166 -9.80 11.73 15.03
C PRO A 166 -11.26 12.08 14.73
N ARG A 167 -12.05 11.12 14.26
CA ARG A 167 -13.50 11.31 14.06
C ARG A 167 -14.06 11.81 15.39
N LYS A 168 -14.58 13.05 15.41
CA LYS A 168 -15.37 13.54 16.53
C LYS A 168 -16.54 12.58 16.68
N ARG A 169 -16.58 11.83 17.78
CA ARG A 169 -17.77 11.04 18.12
C ARG A 169 -18.96 12.01 18.03
N PRO A 170 -20.02 11.69 17.27
CA PRO A 170 -21.19 12.55 17.23
C PRO A 170 -21.66 12.78 18.67
N PRO A 171 -22.11 13.99 19.02
CA PRO A 171 -22.67 14.25 20.33
C PRO A 171 -23.80 13.24 20.56
N ARG A 172 -23.70 12.47 21.66
CA ARG A 172 -24.70 11.47 22.02
C ARG A 172 -26.08 12.13 22.07
N THR A 173 -27.02 11.60 21.31
CA THR A 173 -28.41 12.06 21.34
C THR A 173 -29.06 11.65 22.67
N PRO A 174 -30.02 12.43 23.19
CA PRO A 174 -30.68 12.15 24.47
C PRO A 174 -31.34 10.76 24.52
N GLU A 175 -31.79 10.24 23.37
CA GLU A 175 -32.41 8.91 23.23
C GLU A 175 -31.46 7.74 23.58
N GLU A 176 -30.15 7.87 23.34
CA GLU A 176 -29.17 6.83 23.72
C GLU A 176 -28.95 6.76 25.24
N ARG A 177 -29.20 7.86 25.99
CA ARG A 177 -29.10 7.84 27.46
C ARG A 177 -30.28 7.09 28.08
N ASP A 178 -31.47 7.21 27.51
CA ASP A 178 -32.67 6.55 28.03
C ASP A 178 -32.66 5.03 27.75
N GLN A 179 -32.08 4.60 26.63
CA GLN A 179 -31.88 3.17 26.34
C GLN A 179 -30.86 2.50 27.28
N LEU A 180 -29.82 3.21 27.72
CA LEU A 180 -28.85 2.68 28.68
C LEU A 180 -29.43 2.57 30.10
N ILE A 181 -30.29 3.53 30.51
CA ILE A 181 -30.99 3.47 31.81
C ILE A 181 -31.99 2.31 31.81
N SER A 182 -32.71 2.10 30.69
CA SER A 182 -33.58 0.95 30.50
C SER A 182 -32.81 -0.38 30.57
N GLY A 183 -31.67 -0.50 29.87
CA GLY A 183 -30.85 -1.72 29.87
C GLY A 183 -30.30 -2.10 31.25
N VAL A 184 -29.89 -1.13 32.07
CA VAL A 184 -29.42 -1.38 33.44
C VAL A 184 -30.57 -1.77 34.37
N LEU A 185 -31.75 -1.18 34.20
CA LEU A 185 -32.95 -1.54 34.96
C LEU A 185 -33.42 -2.96 34.65
N TRP A 186 -33.48 -3.35 33.38
CA TRP A 186 -33.87 -4.71 32.97
C TRP A 186 -32.83 -5.76 33.35
N GLY A 187 -31.53 -5.40 33.34
CA GLY A 187 -30.46 -6.26 33.84
C GLY A 187 -30.61 -6.60 35.33
N GLY A 188 -30.97 -5.62 36.16
CA GLY A 188 -31.22 -5.84 37.59
C GLY A 188 -32.44 -6.74 37.85
N VAL A 189 -33.51 -6.59 37.07
CA VAL A 189 -34.71 -7.43 37.18
C VAL A 189 -34.40 -8.89 36.81
N CYS A 190 -33.60 -9.14 35.76
CA CYS A 190 -33.19 -10.50 35.38
C CYS A 190 -32.33 -11.20 36.43
N VAL A 191 -31.44 -10.47 37.11
CA VAL A 191 -30.60 -11.03 38.17
C VAL A 191 -31.44 -11.40 39.40
N MET A 192 -32.41 -10.54 39.76
CA MET A 192 -33.30 -10.80 40.89
C MET A 192 -34.24 -11.98 40.66
N THR A 193 -34.80 -12.12 39.44
CA THR A 193 -35.64 -13.29 39.12
C THR A 193 -34.85 -14.60 39.12
N LEU A 194 -33.62 -14.59 38.60
CA LEU A 194 -32.73 -15.76 38.67
C LEU A 194 -32.36 -16.13 40.12
N ALA A 195 -32.13 -15.14 40.99
CA ALA A 195 -31.85 -15.40 42.40
C ALA A 195 -33.05 -16.01 43.14
N ILE A 196 -34.28 -15.55 42.83
CA ILE A 196 -35.51 -16.12 43.40
C ILE A 196 -35.73 -17.55 42.90
N LEU A 197 -35.50 -17.82 41.61
CA LEU A 197 -35.60 -19.18 41.04
C LEU A 197 -34.54 -20.12 41.62
N ALA A 198 -33.30 -19.66 41.79
CA ALA A 198 -32.24 -20.44 42.41
C ALA A 198 -32.53 -20.71 43.90
N GLY A 199 -33.05 -19.73 44.63
CA GLY A 199 -33.48 -19.90 46.02
C GLY A 199 -34.67 -20.85 46.18
N ALA A 200 -35.64 -20.79 45.25
CA ALA A 200 -36.76 -21.74 45.21
C ALA A 200 -36.28 -23.17 44.90
N PHE A 201 -35.38 -23.34 43.93
CA PHE A 201 -34.80 -24.64 43.59
C PHE A 201 -33.99 -25.26 44.74
N TRP A 202 -33.31 -24.44 45.53
CA TRP A 202 -32.55 -24.88 46.71
C TRP A 202 -33.46 -25.37 47.86
N LEU A 203 -34.68 -24.84 47.97
CA LEU A 203 -35.67 -25.32 48.95
C LEU A 203 -36.33 -26.65 48.56
N PHE A 204 -36.35 -27.00 47.27
CA PHE A 204 -36.96 -28.25 46.78
C PHE A 204 -35.98 -29.44 46.66
N SER A 205 -34.69 -29.24 46.92
CA SER A 205 -33.65 -30.25 46.65
C SER A 205 -33.16 -31.03 47.89
N THR A 206 -33.83 -30.92 49.04
CA THR A 206 -33.54 -31.75 50.23
C THR A 206 -34.44 -33.00 50.32
N LEU A 207 -34.23 -33.99 49.45
CA LEU A 207 -34.61 -35.41 49.69
C LEU A 207 -33.72 -36.38 48.87
N PRO A 208 -33.48 -37.64 49.34
CA PRO A 208 -32.31 -38.46 48.99
C PRO A 208 -32.44 -39.24 47.66
N PRO A 209 -31.35 -39.89 47.17
CA PRO A 209 -31.20 -40.24 45.76
C PRO A 209 -31.99 -41.50 45.37
N GLY A 210 -32.72 -41.39 44.27
CA GLY A 210 -33.38 -42.50 43.58
C GLY A 210 -32.85 -42.64 42.16
N SER A 211 -32.22 -43.78 41.92
CA SER A 211 -31.88 -44.47 40.67
C SER A 211 -32.62 -44.04 39.39
N GLY A 212 -31.87 -43.91 38.28
CA GLY A 212 -32.47 -43.91 36.94
C GLY A 212 -31.50 -43.52 35.84
N ALA A 213 -30.92 -44.52 35.16
CA ALA A 213 -30.17 -44.33 33.93
C ALA A 213 -31.10 -43.94 32.77
N ALA A 214 -30.72 -42.94 31.98
CA ALA A 214 -31.26 -42.72 30.64
C ALA A 214 -30.19 -42.14 29.72
N GLN A 215 -29.98 -42.81 28.60
CA GLN A 215 -29.08 -42.48 27.51
C GLN A 215 -29.62 -41.28 26.71
N SER A 216 -28.75 -40.36 26.32
CA SER A 216 -29.07 -39.34 25.30
C SER A 216 -28.39 -39.71 23.98
N PRO A 217 -29.09 -39.69 22.83
CA PRO A 217 -28.49 -40.01 21.54
C PRO A 217 -27.67 -38.83 21.00
N ALA A 218 -26.60 -39.17 20.29
CA ALA A 218 -25.77 -38.24 19.55
C ALA A 218 -26.57 -37.60 18.41
N ILE A 219 -26.62 -36.27 18.38
CA ILE A 219 -27.11 -35.51 17.23
C ILE A 219 -25.89 -35.14 16.40
N ALA A 220 -25.76 -35.77 15.24
CA ALA A 220 -24.85 -35.37 14.18
C ALA A 220 -25.26 -33.98 13.67
N GLN A 221 -24.33 -33.02 13.72
CA GLN A 221 -24.48 -31.76 13.01
C GLN A 221 -24.07 -32.00 11.55
N ASP A 222 -25.05 -31.96 10.66
CA ASP A 222 -24.82 -31.82 9.22
C ASP A 222 -24.24 -30.41 8.97
N GLU A 223 -23.00 -30.35 8.48
CA GLU A 223 -22.32 -29.13 8.04
C GLU A 223 -22.95 -28.70 6.70
N PRO A 224 -23.44 -27.45 6.53
CA PRO A 224 -23.99 -27.02 5.25
C PRO A 224 -22.91 -27.01 4.15
N PRO A 225 -23.30 -27.13 2.87
CA PRO A 225 -22.35 -27.31 1.77
C PRO A 225 -21.38 -26.13 1.71
N ARG A 226 -20.07 -26.40 1.75
CA ARG A 226 -19.04 -25.37 1.59
C ARG A 226 -19.24 -24.64 0.26
N GLU A 227 -19.50 -23.33 0.34
CA GLU A 227 -19.39 -22.43 -0.80
C GLU A 227 -18.02 -22.62 -1.46
N ALA A 228 -17.99 -22.64 -2.79
CA ALA A 228 -16.74 -22.77 -3.53
C ALA A 228 -15.77 -21.65 -3.10
N PRO A 229 -14.50 -21.96 -2.82
CA PRO A 229 -13.55 -20.99 -2.29
C PRO A 229 -13.44 -19.78 -3.23
N SER A 230 -13.41 -18.58 -2.66
CA SER A 230 -13.29 -17.36 -3.47
C SER A 230 -11.96 -17.34 -4.24
N ALA A 231 -11.87 -16.57 -5.33
CA ALA A 231 -10.64 -16.48 -6.12
C ALA A 231 -9.43 -16.02 -5.28
N ARG A 232 -9.68 -15.16 -4.28
CA ARG A 232 -8.67 -14.70 -3.30
C ARG A 232 -8.25 -15.80 -2.33
N GLU A 233 -9.19 -16.58 -1.83
CA GLU A 233 -8.90 -17.75 -0.99
C GLU A 233 -8.10 -18.79 -1.76
N THR A 234 -8.46 -19.06 -3.01
CA THR A 234 -7.74 -20.01 -3.89
C THR A 234 -6.28 -19.57 -4.09
N ILE A 235 -6.03 -18.29 -4.34
CA ILE A 235 -4.66 -17.73 -4.44
C ILE A 235 -3.88 -17.90 -3.14
N THR A 236 -4.52 -17.60 -2.01
CA THR A 236 -3.91 -17.74 -0.69
C THR A 236 -3.58 -19.21 -0.37
N HIS A 237 -4.46 -20.15 -0.74
CA HIS A 237 -4.24 -21.59 -0.60
C HIS A 237 -3.10 -22.11 -1.49
N MET A 238 -2.81 -21.44 -2.61
CA MET A 238 -1.64 -21.74 -3.45
C MET A 238 -0.33 -21.15 -2.88
N GLY A 239 -0.38 -20.45 -1.74
CA GLY A 239 0.78 -19.79 -1.14
C GLY A 239 1.22 -18.51 -1.89
N ILE A 240 0.36 -17.97 -2.75
CA ILE A 240 0.61 -16.74 -3.49
C ILE A 240 -0.05 -15.59 -2.75
N THR A 241 0.67 -14.49 -2.53
CA THR A 241 0.12 -13.29 -1.87
C THR A 241 -0.70 -12.46 -2.85
N TRP A 242 -1.77 -11.84 -2.35
CA TRP A 242 -2.64 -10.98 -3.15
C TRP A 242 -2.03 -9.58 -3.34
N ASP A 243 -1.12 -9.44 -4.29
CA ASP A 243 -0.47 -8.15 -4.60
C ASP A 243 -0.14 -7.99 -6.11
N THR A 244 0.14 -6.75 -6.51
CA THR A 244 0.40 -6.38 -7.91
C THR A 244 1.68 -7.00 -8.46
N TYR A 245 2.67 -7.27 -7.61
CA TYR A 245 3.92 -7.89 -8.01
C TYR A 245 3.68 -9.34 -8.45
N ASN A 246 2.95 -10.11 -7.65
CA ASN A 246 2.61 -11.49 -7.98
C ASN A 246 1.70 -11.60 -9.20
N MET A 247 0.74 -10.69 -9.35
CA MET A 247 -0.08 -10.64 -10.55
C MET A 247 0.75 -10.33 -11.81
N ARG A 248 1.62 -9.33 -11.75
CA ARG A 248 2.52 -8.99 -12.85
C ARG A 248 3.46 -10.15 -13.19
N ALA A 249 4.03 -10.80 -12.18
CA ALA A 249 4.90 -11.95 -12.38
C ALA A 249 4.15 -13.14 -13.01
N ALA A 250 2.87 -13.34 -12.69
CA ALA A 250 2.03 -14.34 -13.35
C ALA A 250 1.81 -14.01 -14.84
N ILE A 251 1.55 -12.73 -15.17
CA ILE A 251 1.44 -12.26 -16.56
C ILE A 251 2.76 -12.49 -17.32
N ASP A 252 3.89 -12.10 -16.73
CA ASP A 252 5.21 -12.25 -17.33
C ASP A 252 5.57 -13.71 -17.58
N ARG A 253 5.05 -14.66 -16.78
CA ARG A 253 5.25 -16.11 -16.92
C ARG A 253 4.20 -16.81 -17.80
N ASN A 254 3.25 -16.07 -18.39
CA ASN A 254 2.09 -16.63 -19.10
C ASN A 254 1.22 -17.58 -18.24
N ASP A 255 1.18 -17.38 -16.91
CA ASP A 255 0.37 -18.19 -16.00
C ASP A 255 -1.08 -17.71 -16.01
N THR A 256 -1.83 -18.16 -17.02
CA THR A 256 -3.23 -17.77 -17.22
C THR A 256 -4.14 -18.17 -16.07
N ARG A 257 -3.82 -19.25 -15.34
CA ARG A 257 -4.61 -19.72 -14.20
C ARG A 257 -4.51 -18.75 -13.04
N VAL A 258 -3.29 -18.39 -12.64
CA VAL A 258 -3.07 -17.44 -11.54
C VAL A 258 -3.55 -16.05 -11.95
N THR A 259 -3.24 -15.60 -13.17
CA THR A 259 -3.72 -14.32 -13.68
C THR A 259 -5.26 -14.25 -13.69
N ALA A 260 -5.96 -15.31 -14.10
CA ALA A 260 -7.41 -15.34 -14.08
C ALA A 260 -7.98 -15.21 -12.66
N LEU A 261 -7.37 -15.87 -11.67
CA LEU A 261 -7.82 -15.76 -10.27
C LEU A 261 -7.65 -14.33 -9.72
N PHE A 262 -6.55 -13.66 -10.08
CA PHE A 262 -6.36 -12.25 -9.72
C PHE A 262 -7.40 -11.33 -10.38
N LEU A 263 -7.69 -11.53 -11.66
CA LEU A 263 -8.70 -10.76 -12.38
C LEU A 263 -10.12 -11.02 -11.84
N GLN A 264 -10.45 -12.28 -11.55
CA GLN A 264 -11.74 -12.68 -10.97
C GLN A 264 -11.96 -12.11 -9.58
N GLY A 265 -10.91 -12.02 -8.75
CA GLY A 265 -10.99 -11.34 -7.46
C GLY A 265 -10.89 -9.80 -7.53
N GLY A 266 -10.96 -9.23 -8.75
CA GLY A 266 -11.09 -7.80 -9.00
C GLY A 266 -9.79 -7.01 -8.88
N MET A 267 -8.62 -7.62 -9.10
CA MET A 267 -7.36 -6.89 -9.12
C MET A 267 -7.23 -6.10 -10.44
N ASN A 268 -6.92 -4.81 -10.34
CA ASN A 268 -6.62 -3.97 -11.49
C ASN A 268 -5.28 -4.35 -12.11
N TRP A 269 -5.14 -4.14 -13.42
CA TRP A 269 -3.91 -4.39 -14.16
C TRP A 269 -3.51 -3.18 -15.01
N GLN A 270 -2.24 -3.10 -15.41
CA GLN A 270 -1.72 -1.98 -16.20
C GLN A 270 -1.32 -2.43 -17.60
N LEU A 271 -1.59 -1.61 -18.62
CA LEU A 271 -1.19 -1.89 -19.99
C LEU A 271 0.34 -2.06 -20.11
N ALA A 272 1.10 -1.29 -19.34
CA ALA A 272 2.56 -1.41 -19.25
C ALA A 272 3.06 -2.81 -18.84
N TRP A 273 2.25 -3.62 -18.16
CA TRP A 273 2.65 -5.00 -17.78
C TRP A 273 2.61 -5.96 -18.96
N THR A 274 1.99 -5.57 -20.08
CA THR A 274 1.92 -6.40 -21.29
C THR A 274 3.20 -6.35 -22.12
N GLU A 275 4.11 -5.38 -21.88
CA GLU A 275 5.33 -5.18 -22.70
C GLU A 275 6.18 -6.45 -22.79
N GLN A 276 6.44 -7.09 -21.65
CA GLN A 276 7.22 -8.32 -21.59
C GLN A 276 6.47 -9.50 -22.21
N ALA A 277 5.16 -9.61 -21.96
CA ALA A 277 4.31 -10.64 -22.55
C ALA A 277 4.26 -10.52 -24.09
N PHE A 278 4.26 -9.30 -24.65
CA PHE A 278 4.37 -9.07 -26.08
C PHE A 278 5.74 -9.49 -26.63
N ALA A 279 6.83 -9.11 -25.95
CA ALA A 279 8.19 -9.49 -26.35
C ALA A 279 8.39 -11.02 -26.33
N ALA A 280 7.83 -11.69 -25.33
CA ALA A 280 7.89 -13.15 -25.17
C ALA A 280 6.81 -13.92 -25.95
N ARG A 281 5.92 -13.22 -26.68
CA ARG A 281 4.82 -13.79 -27.47
C ARG A 281 3.83 -14.64 -26.65
N HIS A 282 3.57 -14.23 -25.43
CA HIS A 282 2.62 -14.87 -24.51
C HIS A 282 1.17 -14.52 -24.90
N THR A 283 0.67 -15.10 -25.99
CA THR A 283 -0.62 -14.72 -26.58
C THR A 283 -1.82 -15.04 -25.69
N GLU A 284 -1.75 -16.08 -24.89
CA GLU A 284 -2.88 -16.55 -24.06
C GLU A 284 -3.18 -15.57 -22.92
N VAL A 285 -2.15 -15.15 -22.16
CA VAL A 285 -2.34 -14.16 -21.10
C VAL A 285 -2.75 -12.80 -21.65
N LEU A 286 -2.25 -12.41 -22.83
CA LEU A 286 -2.68 -11.17 -23.50
C LEU A 286 -4.18 -11.22 -23.87
N GLN A 287 -4.65 -12.34 -24.43
CA GLN A 287 -6.07 -12.53 -24.68
C GLN A 287 -6.91 -12.52 -23.41
N LEU A 288 -6.39 -13.12 -22.33
CA LEU A 288 -7.05 -13.11 -21.03
C LEU A 288 -7.21 -11.67 -20.51
N LEU A 289 -6.16 -10.86 -20.56
CA LEU A 289 -6.21 -9.46 -20.12
C LEU A 289 -7.21 -8.63 -20.93
N LEU A 290 -7.31 -8.85 -22.25
CA LEU A 290 -8.34 -8.20 -23.08
C LEU A 290 -9.77 -8.52 -22.64
N ARG A 291 -10.04 -9.74 -22.14
CA ARG A 291 -11.37 -10.11 -21.60
C ARG A 291 -11.73 -9.31 -20.35
N TYR A 292 -10.72 -8.84 -19.61
CA TYR A 292 -10.86 -8.04 -18.40
C TYR A 292 -10.40 -6.59 -18.64
N SER A 293 -10.67 -6.03 -19.83
CA SER A 293 -10.27 -4.66 -20.20
C SER A 293 -10.79 -3.59 -19.25
N ALA A 294 -11.96 -3.81 -18.61
CA ALA A 294 -12.53 -2.89 -17.63
C ALA A 294 -11.72 -2.76 -16.33
N LEU A 295 -10.85 -3.75 -16.03
CA LEU A 295 -9.94 -3.72 -14.88
C LEU A 295 -8.58 -3.07 -15.21
N MET A 296 -8.40 -2.59 -16.45
CA MET A 296 -7.18 -1.88 -16.83
C MET A 296 -7.19 -0.47 -16.21
N ASP A 297 -6.25 -0.22 -15.30
CA ASP A 297 -6.13 1.03 -14.54
C ASP A 297 -4.71 1.59 -14.67
N GLU A 298 -4.47 2.32 -15.75
CA GLU A 298 -3.23 3.05 -15.98
C GLU A 298 -3.53 4.46 -16.47
N VAL A 299 -2.84 5.45 -15.90
CA VAL A 299 -2.97 6.84 -16.31
C VAL A 299 -2.21 7.05 -17.62
N LYS A 300 -2.94 7.34 -18.71
CA LYS A 300 -2.41 7.54 -20.07
C LYS A 300 -1.72 6.28 -20.65
N PRO A 301 -2.43 5.15 -20.74
CA PRO A 301 -1.86 3.83 -21.07
C PRO A 301 -1.18 3.81 -22.45
N CYS A 302 -1.70 4.59 -23.39
CA CYS A 302 -1.29 4.55 -24.80
C CYS A 302 0.05 5.20 -25.09
N ARG A 303 0.43 6.23 -24.33
CA ARG A 303 1.66 6.96 -24.63
C ARG A 303 2.86 6.02 -24.54
N ARG A 304 2.93 5.24 -23.46
CA ARG A 304 3.99 4.28 -23.22
C ARG A 304 3.91 3.13 -24.21
N PHE A 305 2.74 2.53 -24.36
CA PHE A 305 2.52 1.40 -25.26
C PHE A 305 2.93 1.71 -26.72
N ILE A 306 2.47 2.85 -27.26
CA ILE A 306 2.82 3.28 -28.63
C ILE A 306 4.31 3.58 -28.76
N THR A 307 4.94 4.16 -27.74
CA THR A 307 6.39 4.43 -27.75
C THR A 307 7.19 3.13 -27.80
N THR A 308 6.86 2.16 -26.94
CA THR A 308 7.50 0.85 -26.90
C THR A 308 7.29 0.09 -28.21
N LEU A 309 6.06 0.10 -28.75
CA LEU A 309 5.74 -0.51 -30.03
C LEU A 309 6.48 0.15 -31.20
N SER A 310 6.55 1.49 -31.24
CA SER A 310 7.30 2.24 -32.26
C SER A 310 8.77 1.84 -32.26
N HIS A 311 9.37 1.68 -31.08
CA HIS A 311 10.76 1.26 -30.93
C HIS A 311 10.97 -0.21 -31.36
N ALA A 312 10.04 -1.09 -31.03
CA ALA A 312 10.08 -2.48 -31.52
C ALA A 312 9.96 -2.54 -33.05
N MET A 313 9.06 -1.77 -33.64
CA MET A 313 8.90 -1.69 -35.10
C MET A 313 10.11 -1.05 -35.79
N SER A 314 10.74 -0.06 -35.16
CA SER A 314 11.97 0.55 -35.70
C SER A 314 13.16 -0.42 -35.64
N SER A 315 13.18 -1.37 -34.70
CA SER A 315 14.17 -2.47 -34.67
C SER A 315 13.79 -3.67 -35.55
N GLY A 316 12.65 -3.61 -36.27
CA GLY A 316 12.24 -4.61 -37.25
C GLY A 316 11.19 -5.61 -36.77
N ALA A 317 10.66 -5.46 -35.55
CA ALA A 317 9.56 -6.29 -35.09
C ALA A 317 8.26 -6.01 -35.87
N PRO A 318 7.48 -7.05 -36.25
CA PRO A 318 6.24 -6.85 -36.98
C PRO A 318 5.11 -6.36 -36.06
N LEU A 319 4.23 -5.52 -36.60
CA LEU A 319 2.97 -5.17 -35.95
C LEU A 319 1.99 -6.36 -36.06
N THR A 320 1.72 -7.04 -34.95
CA THR A 320 0.83 -8.22 -34.93
C THR A 320 -0.64 -7.81 -34.80
N ALA A 321 -1.56 -8.75 -35.11
CA ALA A 321 -2.99 -8.55 -34.89
C ALA A 321 -3.32 -8.22 -33.42
N MET A 322 -2.62 -8.85 -32.47
CA MET A 322 -2.79 -8.58 -31.04
C MET A 322 -2.46 -7.12 -30.69
N HIS A 323 -1.38 -6.56 -31.24
CA HIS A 323 -1.05 -5.15 -31.02
C HIS A 323 -2.17 -4.23 -31.52
N LYS A 324 -2.75 -4.53 -32.70
CA LYS A 324 -3.87 -3.74 -33.25
C LYS A 324 -5.09 -3.80 -32.34
N THR A 325 -5.45 -4.98 -31.83
CA THR A 325 -6.57 -5.12 -30.89
C THR A 325 -6.35 -4.28 -29.64
N TYR A 326 -5.15 -4.31 -29.07
CA TYR A 326 -4.80 -3.50 -27.90
C TYR A 326 -4.85 -1.99 -28.18
N LEU A 327 -4.36 -1.53 -29.34
CA LEU A 327 -4.48 -0.13 -29.76
C LEU A 327 -5.96 0.28 -29.87
N GLN A 328 -6.80 -0.56 -30.48
CA GLN A 328 -8.23 -0.28 -30.65
C GLN A 328 -8.98 -0.26 -29.30
N THR A 329 -8.64 -1.16 -28.39
CA THR A 329 -9.29 -1.24 -27.07
C THR A 329 -8.90 -0.09 -26.16
N PHE A 330 -7.64 0.33 -26.15
CA PHE A 330 -7.14 1.26 -25.13
C PHE A 330 -6.77 2.65 -25.66
N CYS A 331 -6.55 2.81 -26.97
CA CYS A 331 -5.92 4.00 -27.58
C CYS A 331 -6.80 4.78 -28.55
N THR A 332 -8.12 4.57 -28.47
CA THR A 332 -9.12 5.22 -29.33
C THR A 332 -9.72 6.50 -28.72
N VAL A 333 -9.21 6.97 -27.59
CA VAL A 333 -9.65 8.24 -26.97
C VAL A 333 -9.31 9.41 -27.91
N PRO A 334 -10.21 10.39 -28.14
CA PRO A 334 -10.01 11.45 -29.13
C PRO A 334 -8.66 12.18 -29.02
N ALA A 335 -8.23 12.52 -27.80
CA ALA A 335 -6.95 13.19 -27.57
C ALA A 335 -5.73 12.35 -28.00
N VAL A 336 -5.82 11.02 -27.95
CA VAL A 336 -4.77 10.11 -28.42
C VAL A 336 -4.78 10.06 -29.94
N VAL A 337 -5.96 9.93 -30.55
CA VAL A 337 -6.13 9.88 -32.01
C VAL A 337 -5.62 11.16 -32.67
N THR A 338 -6.04 12.35 -32.21
CA THR A 338 -5.58 13.64 -32.74
C THR A 338 -4.06 13.79 -32.66
N ARG A 339 -3.45 13.26 -31.59
CA ARG A 339 -2.00 13.27 -31.45
C ARG A 339 -1.33 12.34 -32.45
N GLN A 340 -1.87 11.14 -32.67
CA GLN A 340 -1.33 10.20 -33.66
C GLN A 340 -1.47 10.74 -35.09
N GLU A 341 -2.58 11.40 -35.41
CA GLU A 341 -2.77 12.10 -36.69
C GLU A 341 -1.70 13.18 -36.88
N TYR A 342 -1.48 14.02 -35.85
CA TYR A 342 -0.43 15.03 -35.88
C TYR A 342 0.98 14.43 -36.08
N ASP A 343 1.33 13.39 -35.31
CA ASP A 343 2.64 12.74 -35.39
C ASP A 343 2.86 12.07 -36.77
N THR A 344 1.80 11.53 -37.38
CA THR A 344 1.81 10.97 -38.74
C THR A 344 2.00 12.05 -39.81
N GLU A 345 1.28 13.17 -39.71
CA GLU A 345 1.44 14.30 -40.61
C GLU A 345 2.86 14.91 -40.53
N GLN A 346 3.41 15.03 -39.32
CA GLN A 346 4.81 15.46 -39.16
C GLN A 346 5.80 14.48 -39.79
N ALA A 347 5.57 13.17 -39.66
CA ALA A 347 6.40 12.17 -40.31
C ALA A 347 6.30 12.25 -41.84
N ARG A 348 5.10 12.54 -42.37
CA ARG A 348 4.85 12.71 -43.81
C ARG A 348 5.62 13.92 -44.37
N LEU A 349 5.54 15.06 -43.69
CA LEU A 349 6.28 16.26 -44.05
C LEU A 349 7.81 16.02 -44.05
N ARG A 350 8.34 15.29 -43.05
CA ARG A 350 9.77 14.94 -43.00
C ARG A 350 10.20 14.05 -44.15
N ALA A 351 9.39 13.05 -44.50
CA ALA A 351 9.65 12.15 -45.62
C ALA A 351 9.63 12.89 -46.97
N GLN A 352 8.71 13.85 -47.13
CA GLN A 352 8.65 14.70 -48.33
C GLN A 352 9.83 15.67 -48.43
N ALA A 353 10.19 16.34 -47.32
CA ALA A 353 11.26 17.32 -47.29
C ALA A 353 12.65 16.69 -47.47
N ARG A 354 12.86 15.48 -46.94
CA ARG A 354 14.14 14.75 -47.06
C ARG A 354 13.88 13.25 -47.28
N PRO A 355 13.69 12.82 -48.54
CA PRO A 355 13.44 11.42 -48.85
C PRO A 355 14.64 10.56 -48.45
N SER A 356 14.48 9.68 -47.48
CA SER A 356 15.50 8.73 -47.03
C SER A 356 14.85 7.43 -46.56
N ALA A 357 15.61 6.34 -46.56
CA ALA A 357 15.13 5.05 -46.07
C ALA A 357 14.62 5.16 -44.61
N ASP A 358 15.31 5.94 -43.78
CA ASP A 358 14.93 6.15 -42.38
C ASP A 358 13.64 6.97 -42.24
N ASN A 359 13.48 8.05 -42.99
CA ASN A 359 12.25 8.86 -42.93
C ASN A 359 11.03 8.09 -43.47
N ASN A 360 11.20 7.30 -44.53
CA ASN A 360 10.14 6.44 -45.05
C ASN A 360 9.76 5.33 -44.06
N LYS A 361 10.75 4.76 -43.36
CA LYS A 361 10.53 3.78 -42.29
C LYS A 361 9.74 4.38 -41.14
N TRP A 362 10.10 5.58 -40.67
CA TRP A 362 9.37 6.27 -39.61
C TRP A 362 7.94 6.64 -40.01
N LEU A 363 7.71 7.10 -41.23
CA LEU A 363 6.36 7.35 -41.76
C LEU A 363 5.51 6.08 -41.72
N LYS A 364 6.06 4.95 -42.18
CA LYS A 364 5.37 3.65 -42.17
C LYS A 364 4.99 3.20 -40.75
N ILE A 365 5.85 3.46 -39.77
CA ILE A 365 5.59 3.13 -38.36
C ILE A 365 4.45 4.00 -37.81
N GLN A 366 4.50 5.32 -38.01
CA GLN A 366 3.47 6.22 -37.49
C GLN A 366 2.09 5.97 -38.15
N SER A 367 2.06 5.73 -39.45
CA SER A 367 0.82 5.39 -40.16
C SER A 367 0.18 4.08 -39.74
N ALA A 368 0.91 3.20 -39.03
CA ALA A 368 0.41 1.90 -38.60
C ALA A 368 -0.25 1.92 -37.22
N HIS A 369 -0.17 3.04 -36.49
CA HIS A 369 -0.81 3.22 -35.18
C HIS A 369 -2.20 3.88 -35.27
N LEU A 370 -2.50 4.52 -36.41
CA LEU A 370 -3.85 4.91 -36.81
C LEU A 370 -4.63 3.66 -37.25
#